data_AF-A0A2P5YMX7-F1
#
_entry.id   AF-A0A2P5YMX7-F1
#
_cell.length_a   1.000
_cell.length_b   1.000
_cell.length_c   1.000
_cell.angle_alpha   90.00
_cell.angle_beta   90.00
_cell.angle_gamma   90.00
#
_symmetry.space_group_name_H-M   'P 1'
#
loop_
_entity.id
_entity.type
_entity.pdbx_description
1 polymer ?
#
loop_
_entity_poly.entity_id
_entity_poly.type
_entity_poly.pdbx_seq_one_letter_code
_entity_poly.pdbx_strand_id
1 'polypeptide(L)'
;MALVVYWYDFICFGVVAAAFIGSLWVLWKKEAASRCDEESVYESLLEARPDADGFIRATPRAHVGSNQLWTSCWIRVHPGWLVLTRFVSFAVMAGFLVWDIVEWDASIFVYYTEWTFVLVMVYFALGTAISAYGCWVCFTTPLPENSLRDEFVKTDVEEGRIANSVTYQAKNVWCKIKLQSHYAQEEFQRRAGFWGYLMQIIYQTCGGAVILTDIVFWLVIVPFLSNSHLGLNMLMGCMHTVNAVLLILDTLFNSLPFPWFRLAYFVQWSCLYAIFQWVLHACGFTWWPYPFLELNTPWAPLWYFSMAVVHIPCYGIYALIVKAKNSILPRLFPHDFVRSY
;
A
#
# COMPACT_ATOMS: atom_id res chain seq x y z
N MET A 1 3.48 -17.00 35.58
CA MET A 1 2.57 -18.16 35.72
C MET A 1 2.51 -18.84 34.35
N ALA A 2 2.57 -20.17 34.29
CA ALA A 2 2.48 -20.89 33.01
C ALA A 2 1.06 -20.75 32.43
N LEU A 3 0.97 -20.55 31.11
CA LEU A 3 -0.29 -20.47 30.38
C LEU A 3 -1.06 -21.79 30.59
N VAL A 4 -2.20 -21.74 31.27
CA VAL A 4 -3.04 -22.92 31.49
C VAL A 4 -3.77 -23.18 30.19
N VAL A 5 -3.35 -24.23 29.48
CA VAL A 5 -3.89 -24.59 28.15
C VAL A 5 -5.10 -25.51 28.32
N TYR A 6 -6.25 -25.08 27.82
CA TYR A 6 -7.47 -25.88 27.75
C TYR A 6 -7.64 -26.54 26.37
N TRP A 7 -8.54 -27.52 26.27
CA TRP A 7 -8.77 -28.27 25.02
C TRP A 7 -9.21 -27.36 23.85
N TYR A 8 -9.95 -26.29 24.13
CA TYR A 8 -10.44 -25.35 23.12
C TYR A 8 -9.35 -24.36 22.65
N ASP A 9 -8.24 -24.24 23.38
CA ASP A 9 -7.08 -23.44 22.93
C ASP A 9 -6.43 -24.07 21.70
N PHE A 10 -6.42 -25.41 21.62
CA PHE A 10 -5.96 -26.11 20.42
C PHE A 10 -6.80 -25.79 19.18
N ILE A 11 -8.08 -25.47 19.35
CA ILE A 11 -8.93 -25.01 18.24
C ILE A 11 -8.50 -23.59 17.82
N CYS A 12 -8.24 -22.70 18.78
CA CYS A 12 -7.75 -21.36 18.50
C CYS A 12 -6.40 -21.40 17.77
N PHE A 13 -5.46 -22.22 18.24
CA PHE A 13 -4.19 -22.48 17.58
C PHE A 13 -4.37 -23.05 16.18
N GLY A 14 -5.29 -24.01 16.01
CA GLY A 14 -5.63 -24.60 14.72
C GLY A 14 -6.17 -23.58 13.72
N VAL A 15 -7.05 -22.65 14.16
CA VAL A 15 -7.59 -21.59 13.31
C VAL A 15 -6.49 -20.65 12.82
N VAL A 16 -5.63 -20.16 13.72
CA VAL A 16 -4.53 -19.24 13.34
C VAL A 16 -3.51 -19.95 12.47
N ALA A 17 -3.13 -21.19 12.80
CA ALA A 17 -2.20 -21.98 11.99
C ALA A 17 -2.75 -22.25 10.59
N ALA A 18 -4.03 -22.62 10.48
CA ALA A 18 -4.69 -22.83 9.19
C ALA A 18 -4.76 -21.54 8.36
N ALA A 19 -5.08 -20.40 9.00
CA ALA A 19 -5.10 -19.10 8.34
C ALA A 19 -3.69 -18.67 7.85
N PHE A 20 -2.66 -18.90 8.67
CA PHE A 20 -1.28 -18.59 8.33
C PHE A 20 -0.73 -19.47 7.20
N ILE A 21 -0.94 -20.79 7.28
CA ILE A 21 -0.52 -21.74 6.23
C ILE A 21 -1.32 -21.49 4.94
N GLY A 22 -2.63 -21.27 5.04
CA GLY A 22 -3.50 -20.98 3.91
C GLY A 22 -3.10 -19.69 3.19
N SER A 23 -2.81 -18.62 3.94
CA SER A 23 -2.31 -17.36 3.36
C SER A 23 -0.94 -17.53 2.69
N LEU A 24 0.01 -18.24 3.32
CA LEU A 24 1.30 -18.58 2.70
C LEU A 24 1.12 -19.36 1.40
N TRP A 25 0.23 -20.35 1.38
CA TRP A 25 -0.04 -21.14 0.18
C TRP A 25 -0.64 -20.29 -0.95
N VAL A 26 -1.56 -19.38 -0.64
CA VAL A 26 -2.12 -18.44 -1.62
C VAL A 26 -1.04 -17.53 -2.20
N LEU A 27 -0.18 -16.97 -1.35
CA LEU A 27 0.94 -16.13 -1.80
C LEU A 27 1.90 -16.92 -2.67
N TRP A 28 2.34 -18.08 -2.21
CA TRP A 28 3.25 -18.93 -2.97
C TRP A 28 2.68 -19.27 -4.35
N LYS A 29 1.42 -19.69 -4.44
CA LYS A 29 0.78 -20.04 -5.72
C LYS A 29 0.62 -18.84 -6.65
N LYS A 30 0.21 -17.68 -6.13
CA LYS A 30 -0.10 -16.49 -6.94
C LYS A 30 1.14 -15.71 -7.34
N GLU A 31 2.16 -15.71 -6.49
CA GLU A 31 3.41 -14.98 -6.74
C GLU A 31 4.42 -15.82 -7.49
N ALA A 32 4.48 -17.14 -7.28
CA ALA A 32 5.26 -18.02 -8.16
C ALA A 32 4.73 -17.94 -9.60
N ALA A 33 3.41 -17.96 -9.79
CA ALA A 33 2.80 -17.75 -11.10
C ALA A 33 3.19 -16.39 -11.71
N SER A 34 3.15 -15.32 -10.91
CA SER A 34 3.55 -13.99 -11.37
C SER A 34 5.04 -13.89 -11.74
N ARG A 35 5.93 -14.61 -11.03
CA ARG A 35 7.37 -14.62 -11.33
C ARG A 35 7.68 -15.40 -12.60
N CYS A 36 7.03 -16.54 -12.82
CA CYS A 36 7.16 -17.30 -14.07
C CYS A 36 6.63 -16.53 -15.28
N ASP A 37 5.52 -15.80 -15.12
CA ASP A 37 4.99 -14.92 -16.18
C ASP A 37 5.98 -13.79 -16.50
N GLU A 38 6.64 -13.22 -15.49
CA GLU A 38 7.64 -12.16 -15.69
C GLU A 38 8.91 -12.67 -16.40
N GLU A 39 9.42 -13.84 -16.00
CA GLU A 39 10.60 -14.47 -16.60
C GLU A 39 10.35 -14.88 -18.06
N SER A 40 9.18 -15.44 -18.37
CA SER A 40 8.80 -15.81 -19.75
C SER A 40 8.55 -14.60 -20.67
N VAL A 41 7.95 -13.52 -20.16
CA VAL A 41 7.81 -12.26 -20.90
C VAL A 41 9.19 -11.62 -21.12
N TYR A 42 10.09 -11.68 -20.13
CA TYR A 42 11.44 -11.16 -20.27
C TYR A 42 12.25 -11.92 -21.32
N GLU A 43 12.22 -13.26 -21.31
CA GLU A 43 12.87 -14.08 -22.34
C GLU A 43 12.29 -13.80 -23.74
N SER A 44 10.97 -13.67 -23.86
CA SER A 44 10.31 -13.33 -25.13
C SER A 44 10.73 -11.94 -25.66
N LEU A 45 11.00 -10.98 -24.77
CA LEU A 45 11.47 -9.65 -25.12
C LEU A 45 12.97 -9.62 -25.48
N LEU A 46 13.77 -10.52 -24.91
CA LEU A 46 15.17 -10.70 -25.31
C LEU A 46 15.31 -11.38 -26.67
N GLU A 47 14.39 -12.27 -27.03
CA GLU A 47 14.34 -12.90 -28.36
C GLU A 47 13.82 -11.96 -29.46
N ALA A 48 13.02 -10.94 -29.11
CA ALA A 48 12.50 -9.96 -30.06
C ALA A 48 13.50 -8.83 -30.35
N ARG A 49 14.34 -9.00 -31.39
CA ARG A 49 15.14 -7.92 -32.00
C ARG A 49 14.22 -6.83 -32.60
N PRO A 50 14.58 -5.53 -32.61
CA PRO A 50 13.58 -4.47 -32.78
C PRO A 50 13.29 -4.25 -34.25
N ASP A 51 12.12 -4.70 -34.71
CA ASP A 51 11.49 -4.14 -35.89
C ASP A 51 10.08 -3.65 -35.55
N ALA A 52 9.89 -2.37 -35.83
CA ALA A 52 8.68 -1.60 -36.07
C ALA A 52 7.41 -1.94 -35.28
N ASP A 53 6.99 -0.94 -34.50
CA ASP A 53 5.62 -0.49 -34.28
C ASP A 53 4.61 -1.47 -33.66
N GLY A 54 4.14 -1.10 -32.46
CA GLY A 54 2.83 -1.52 -31.95
C GLY A 54 2.84 -2.46 -30.76
N PHE A 55 3.80 -2.38 -29.83
CA PHE A 55 3.70 -3.15 -28.59
C PHE A 55 2.71 -2.49 -27.59
N ILE A 56 1.46 -2.95 -27.61
CA ILE A 56 0.54 -2.83 -26.48
C ILE A 56 1.18 -3.62 -25.32
N ARG A 57 1.76 -2.89 -24.37
CA ARG A 57 2.43 -3.42 -23.18
C ARG A 57 1.40 -4.12 -22.29
N ALA A 58 1.20 -5.41 -22.47
CA ALA A 58 0.48 -6.25 -21.53
C ALA A 58 1.40 -6.53 -20.31
N THR A 59 1.55 -5.56 -19.41
CA THR A 59 2.18 -5.81 -18.12
C THR A 59 1.31 -6.81 -17.34
N PRO A 60 1.90 -7.82 -16.66
CA PRO A 60 1.15 -8.74 -15.81
C PRO A 60 0.27 -7.96 -14.84
N ARG A 61 -0.98 -8.39 -14.64
CA ARG A 61 -2.00 -7.71 -13.79
C ARG A 61 -1.58 -7.48 -12.32
N ALA A 62 -0.43 -8.00 -11.90
CA ALA A 62 0.13 -7.86 -10.56
C ALA A 62 1.47 -7.10 -10.49
N HIS A 63 2.06 -6.75 -11.64
CA HIS A 63 3.35 -6.07 -11.72
C HIS A 63 3.15 -4.55 -11.67
N VAL A 64 3.78 -3.89 -10.69
CA VAL A 64 3.74 -2.43 -10.58
C VAL A 64 4.81 -1.86 -11.49
N GLY A 65 4.40 -1.15 -12.54
CA GLY A 65 5.35 -0.42 -13.35
C GLY A 65 6.07 0.62 -12.49
N SER A 66 7.39 0.73 -12.62
CA SER A 66 8.22 1.69 -11.85
C SER A 66 7.58 3.08 -11.77
N ASN A 67 7.10 3.59 -12.91
CA ASN A 67 6.42 4.88 -13.00
C ASN A 67 5.15 4.99 -12.12
N GLN A 68 4.36 3.92 -11.95
CA GLN A 68 3.12 3.93 -11.15
C GLN A 68 3.36 4.13 -9.65
N LEU A 69 4.59 3.94 -9.17
CA LEU A 69 4.93 4.09 -7.75
C LEU A 69 5.02 5.56 -7.32
N TRP A 70 5.40 6.45 -8.24
CA TRP A 70 5.66 7.86 -7.98
C TRP A 70 4.82 8.83 -8.82
N THR A 71 4.03 8.35 -9.78
CA THR A 71 3.09 9.20 -10.53
C THR A 71 1.72 9.24 -9.86
N SER A 72 1.10 10.42 -9.88
CA SER A 72 -0.30 10.60 -9.49
C SER A 72 -1.25 10.01 -10.55
N CYS A 73 -2.44 9.58 -10.12
CA CYS A 73 -3.57 9.30 -11.02
C CYS A 73 -4.06 10.54 -11.76
N TRP A 74 -3.70 11.74 -11.29
CA TRP A 74 -4.14 13.00 -11.87
C TRP A 74 -3.08 13.57 -12.80
N ILE A 75 -3.43 13.73 -14.08
CA ILE A 75 -2.53 14.15 -15.17
C ILE A 75 -1.96 15.56 -14.91
N ARG A 76 -2.75 16.44 -14.29
CA ARG A 76 -2.39 17.85 -14.05
C ARG A 76 -1.77 18.11 -12.68
N VAL A 77 -1.65 17.10 -11.83
CA VAL A 77 -1.03 17.25 -10.51
C VAL A 77 0.47 17.03 -10.63
N HIS A 78 1.25 18.06 -10.32
CA HIS A 78 2.70 17.99 -10.30
C HIS A 78 3.17 16.84 -9.37
N PRO A 79 4.14 16.00 -9.78
CA PRO A 79 4.59 14.84 -8.98
C PRO A 79 5.05 15.21 -7.56
N GLY A 80 5.52 16.45 -7.36
CA GLY A 80 5.85 16.98 -6.04
C GLY A 80 4.67 17.09 -5.06
N TRP A 81 3.42 17.17 -5.52
CA TRP A 81 2.26 17.19 -4.62
C TRP A 81 2.06 15.84 -3.94
N LEU A 82 2.27 14.73 -4.65
CA LEU A 82 2.20 13.39 -4.07
C LEU A 82 3.28 13.19 -3.00
N VAL A 83 4.49 13.72 -3.24
CA VAL A 83 5.58 13.74 -2.24
C VAL A 83 5.15 14.54 -1.02
N LEU A 84 4.63 15.76 -1.22
CA LEU A 84 4.22 16.64 -0.14
C LEU A 84 3.11 16.00 0.71
N THR A 85 2.07 15.46 0.08
CA THR A 85 0.98 14.81 0.81
C THR A 85 1.49 13.63 1.63
N ARG A 86 2.35 12.78 1.06
CA ARG A 86 2.93 11.62 1.77
C ARG A 86 3.84 12.04 2.92
N PHE A 87 4.67 13.07 2.72
CA PHE A 87 5.55 13.59 3.75
C PHE A 87 4.77 14.23 4.90
N VAL A 88 3.74 15.02 4.59
CA VAL A 88 2.87 15.63 5.61
C VAL A 88 2.14 14.54 6.39
N SER A 89 1.58 13.52 5.72
CA SER A 89 0.99 12.36 6.40
C SER A 89 1.99 11.67 7.31
N PHE A 90 3.20 11.40 6.84
CA PHE A 90 4.27 10.80 7.65
C PHE A 90 4.60 11.66 8.89
N ALA A 91 4.77 12.97 8.72
CA ALA A 91 5.11 13.88 9.81
C ALA A 91 4.00 13.97 10.87
N VAL A 92 2.72 14.05 10.44
CA VAL A 92 1.57 14.03 11.33
C VAL A 92 1.53 12.72 12.13
N MET A 93 1.71 11.58 11.46
CA MET A 93 1.71 10.28 12.11
C MET A 93 2.88 10.11 13.09
N ALA A 94 4.08 10.54 12.69
CA ALA A 94 5.24 10.52 13.57
C ALA A 94 5.03 11.39 14.82
N GLY A 95 4.39 12.55 14.67
CA GLY A 95 4.03 13.43 15.79
C GLY A 95 3.09 12.75 16.78
N PHE A 96 2.04 12.08 16.28
CA PHE A 96 1.11 11.31 17.12
C PHE A 96 1.79 10.13 17.82
N LEU A 97 2.64 9.36 17.12
CA LEU A 97 3.36 8.25 17.74
C LEU A 97 4.33 8.72 18.83
N VAL A 98 5.04 9.82 18.61
CA VAL A 98 5.92 10.41 19.63
C VAL A 98 5.10 10.87 20.83
N TRP A 99 3.93 11.48 20.60
CA TRP A 99 3.03 11.87 21.68
C TRP A 99 2.61 10.66 22.51
N ASP A 100 2.20 9.55 21.87
CA ASP A 100 1.77 8.35 22.60
C ASP A 100 2.90 7.70 23.39
N ILE A 101 4.10 7.61 22.80
CA ILE A 101 5.27 7.06 23.51
C ILE A 101 5.63 7.91 24.73
N VAL A 102 5.49 9.24 24.64
CA VAL A 102 5.77 10.14 25.77
C VAL A 102 4.73 9.97 26.89
N GLU A 103 3.46 9.78 26.55
CA GLU A 103 2.37 9.67 27.52
C GLU A 103 2.27 8.27 28.15
N TRP A 104 2.48 7.22 27.36
CA TRP A 104 2.14 5.83 27.72
C TRP A 104 3.33 4.84 27.63
N ASP A 105 4.53 5.34 27.31
CA ASP A 105 5.76 4.56 27.11
C ASP A 105 5.66 3.55 25.95
N ALA A 106 6.71 2.76 25.71
CA ALA A 106 6.73 1.69 24.72
C ALA A 106 5.73 0.55 25.00
N SER A 107 5.02 0.59 26.13
CA SER A 107 4.00 -0.40 26.50
C SER A 107 2.79 -0.42 25.56
N ILE A 108 2.53 0.69 24.85
CA ILE A 108 1.41 0.81 23.88
C ILE A 108 1.51 -0.19 22.72
N PHE A 109 2.72 -0.64 22.38
CA PHE A 109 2.95 -1.58 21.28
C PHE A 109 2.40 -2.99 21.54
N VAL A 110 1.79 -3.22 22.71
CA VAL A 110 0.97 -4.40 22.98
C VAL A 110 -0.35 -4.36 22.18
N TYR A 111 -0.84 -3.20 21.76
CA TYR A 111 -2.10 -3.09 21.03
C TYR A 111 -1.93 -3.24 19.52
N TYR A 112 -2.86 -3.95 18.87
CA TYR A 112 -2.90 -4.13 17.40
C TYR A 112 -3.10 -2.83 16.64
N THR A 113 -3.76 -1.87 17.29
CA THR A 113 -3.97 -0.54 16.74
C THR A 113 -2.66 0.20 16.52
N GLU A 114 -1.72 0.09 17.46
CA GLU A 114 -0.37 0.66 17.32
C GLU A 114 0.44 -0.03 16.24
N TRP A 115 0.32 -1.36 16.13
CA TRP A 115 0.93 -2.10 15.02
C TRP A 115 0.44 -1.58 13.67
N THR A 116 -0.88 -1.37 13.53
CA THR A 116 -1.49 -0.83 12.32
C THR A 116 -1.04 0.62 12.07
N PHE A 117 -0.99 1.45 13.12
CA PHE A 117 -0.53 2.83 13.03
C PHE A 117 0.91 2.91 12.50
N VAL A 118 1.81 2.12 13.08
CA VAL A 118 3.21 2.07 12.64
C VAL A 118 3.34 1.51 11.23
N LEU A 119 2.54 0.50 10.85
CA LEU A 119 2.54 -0.02 9.49
C LEU A 119 2.14 1.05 8.46
N VAL A 120 1.13 1.86 8.76
CA VAL A 120 0.69 2.99 7.92
C VAL A 120 1.75 4.11 7.91
N MET A 121 2.41 4.37 9.04
CA MET A 121 3.53 5.32 9.08
C MET A 121 4.69 4.86 8.19
N VAL A 122 5.05 3.57 8.25
CA VAL A 122 6.09 2.97 7.40
C VAL A 122 5.71 3.05 5.92
N TYR A 123 4.42 2.83 5.59
CA TYR A 123 3.89 3.04 4.24
C TYR A 123 4.16 4.47 3.76
N PHE A 124 3.85 5.49 4.56
CA PHE A 124 4.07 6.88 4.18
C PHE A 124 5.54 7.25 4.10
N ALA A 125 6.38 6.71 4.99
CA ALA A 125 7.84 6.90 4.93
C ALA A 125 8.42 6.34 3.62
N LEU A 126 8.07 5.08 3.30
CA LEU A 126 8.51 4.42 2.08
C LEU A 126 7.96 5.11 0.84
N GLY A 127 6.69 5.49 0.85
CA GLY A 127 6.05 6.22 -0.23
C GLY A 127 6.66 7.59 -0.47
N THR A 128 7.05 8.30 0.60
CA THR A 128 7.74 9.58 0.50
C THR A 128 9.11 9.41 -0.14
N ALA A 129 9.90 8.42 0.32
CA ALA A 129 11.22 8.15 -0.24
C ALA A 129 11.14 7.78 -1.73
N ILE A 130 10.22 6.88 -2.10
CA ILE A 130 10.03 6.47 -3.51
C ILE A 130 9.53 7.64 -4.36
N SER A 131 8.55 8.42 -3.88
CA SER A 131 8.05 9.58 -4.62
C SER A 131 9.09 10.68 -4.76
N ALA A 132 9.88 10.97 -3.72
CA ALA A 132 10.94 11.97 -3.76
C ALA A 132 12.04 11.56 -4.74
N TYR A 133 12.41 10.28 -4.73
CA TYR A 133 13.35 9.71 -5.70
C TYR A 133 12.81 9.82 -7.13
N GLY A 134 11.54 9.46 -7.37
CA GLY A 134 10.92 9.59 -8.70
C GLY A 134 10.88 11.05 -9.18
N CYS A 135 10.62 11.99 -8.27
CA CYS A 135 10.66 13.42 -8.55
C CYS A 135 12.09 13.87 -8.91
N TRP A 136 13.09 13.45 -8.13
CA TRP A 136 14.49 13.73 -8.38
C TRP A 136 14.93 13.26 -9.77
N VAL A 137 14.62 12.01 -10.14
CA VAL A 137 14.94 11.47 -11.47
C VAL A 137 14.27 12.29 -12.58
N CYS A 138 13.00 12.67 -12.42
CA CYS A 138 12.31 13.53 -13.39
C CYS A 138 13.00 14.90 -13.56
N PHE A 139 13.58 15.46 -12.51
CA PHE A 139 14.26 16.77 -12.54
C PHE A 139 15.71 16.70 -13.00
N THR A 140 16.43 15.62 -12.69
CA THR A 140 17.86 15.49 -13.02
C THR A 140 18.14 14.96 -14.41
N THR A 141 17.11 14.50 -15.13
CA THR A 141 17.30 14.08 -16.53
C THR A 141 17.44 15.33 -17.40
N PRO A 142 18.64 15.64 -17.94
CA PRO A 142 18.84 16.88 -18.70
C PRO A 142 18.09 16.81 -20.03
N LEU A 143 17.41 17.90 -20.39
CA LEU A 143 16.96 18.13 -21.77
C LEU A 143 18.22 18.12 -22.66
N PRO A 144 18.30 17.32 -23.74
CA PRO A 144 19.41 17.44 -24.67
C PRO A 144 19.31 18.80 -25.37
N GLU A 145 20.25 19.69 -25.03
CA GLU A 145 20.38 21.07 -25.50
C GLU A 145 20.58 21.18 -27.03
N ASN A 146 20.73 20.04 -27.72
CA ASN A 146 21.04 19.98 -29.15
C ASN A 146 19.83 19.96 -30.09
N SER A 147 18.58 19.88 -29.62
CA SER A 147 17.41 19.95 -30.52
C SER A 147 16.84 21.37 -30.69
N LEU A 148 17.28 22.34 -29.89
CA LEU A 148 16.80 23.72 -29.96
C LEU A 148 17.47 24.53 -31.09
N ARG A 149 18.67 24.13 -31.55
CA ARG A 149 19.37 24.83 -32.64
C ARG A 149 18.89 24.44 -34.04
N ASP A 150 18.35 23.24 -34.22
CA ASP A 150 17.95 22.75 -35.55
C ASP A 150 16.50 23.11 -35.92
N GLU A 151 15.65 23.43 -34.92
CA GLU A 151 14.25 23.82 -35.14
C GLU A 151 14.09 25.34 -35.33
N PHE A 152 14.97 26.15 -34.73
CA PHE A 152 14.93 27.62 -34.86
C PHE A 152 15.22 28.15 -36.27
N VAL A 153 15.79 27.32 -37.16
CA VAL A 153 16.08 27.69 -38.56
C VAL A 153 14.88 27.42 -39.48
N LYS A 154 13.83 26.73 -39.01
CA LYS A 154 12.69 26.31 -39.86
C LYS A 154 11.35 26.95 -39.52
N THR A 155 11.28 27.83 -38.53
CA THR A 155 10.03 28.38 -37.99
C THR A 155 9.85 29.86 -38.31
N ASP A 156 9.86 30.22 -39.60
CA ASP A 156 9.41 31.55 -40.04
C ASP A 156 8.00 31.53 -40.68
N VAL A 157 7.27 30.40 -40.65
CA VAL A 157 5.93 30.34 -41.25
C VAL A 157 5.00 29.46 -40.41
N GLU A 158 4.01 30.10 -39.78
CA GLU A 158 2.72 29.60 -39.22
C GLU A 158 2.49 29.87 -37.73
N GLU A 159 1.94 31.06 -37.50
CA GLU A 159 1.38 31.53 -36.24
C GLU A 159 -0.02 30.92 -36.01
N GLY A 160 -0.10 29.88 -35.16
CA GLY A 160 -1.37 29.24 -34.79
C GLY A 160 -1.29 27.95 -33.95
N ARG A 161 -0.12 27.58 -33.38
CA ARG A 161 0.15 26.23 -32.85
C ARG A 161 0.61 26.11 -31.38
N ILE A 162 0.41 27.13 -30.55
CA ILE A 162 1.01 27.18 -29.19
C ILE A 162 0.44 26.11 -28.24
N ALA A 163 -0.84 25.74 -28.32
CA ALA A 163 -1.42 24.72 -27.43
C ALA A 163 -1.06 23.27 -27.82
N ASN A 164 -0.90 23.02 -29.13
CA ASN A 164 -0.58 21.69 -29.65
C ASN A 164 0.92 21.37 -29.54
N SER A 165 1.81 22.37 -29.65
CA SER A 165 3.26 22.15 -29.53
C SER A 165 3.67 21.74 -28.13
N VAL A 166 3.13 22.36 -27.07
CA VAL A 166 3.43 22.01 -25.67
C VAL A 166 3.03 20.58 -25.34
N THR A 167 1.86 20.16 -25.83
CA THR A 167 1.34 18.79 -25.61
C THR A 167 2.13 17.74 -26.39
N TYR A 168 2.57 18.07 -27.62
CA TYR A 168 3.41 17.18 -28.43
C TYR A 168 4.84 17.10 -27.89
N GLN A 169 5.40 18.22 -27.43
CA GLN A 169 6.75 18.33 -26.85
C GLN A 169 6.84 17.58 -25.51
N ALA A 170 5.83 17.68 -24.64
CA ALA A 170 5.75 16.89 -23.41
C ALA A 170 5.68 15.37 -23.69
N LYS A 171 4.91 14.97 -24.71
CA LYS A 171 4.80 13.56 -25.14
C LYS A 171 6.09 13.04 -25.74
N ASN A 172 6.81 13.86 -26.50
CA ASN A 172 8.07 13.50 -27.14
C ASN A 172 9.24 13.43 -26.15
N VAL A 173 9.26 14.29 -25.12
CA VAL A 173 10.20 14.23 -24.00
C VAL A 173 9.95 12.96 -23.18
N TRP A 174 8.68 12.66 -22.85
CA TRP A 174 8.29 11.42 -22.17
C TRP A 174 8.67 10.15 -22.96
N CYS A 175 8.49 10.16 -24.28
CA CYS A 175 8.81 9.02 -25.14
C CYS A 175 10.32 8.84 -25.36
N LYS A 176 11.11 9.92 -25.34
CA LYS A 176 12.58 9.85 -25.54
C LYS A 176 13.37 9.54 -24.26
N ILE A 177 12.91 9.97 -23.08
CA ILE A 177 13.45 9.50 -21.78
C ILE A 177 13.36 7.97 -21.67
N LYS A 178 12.30 7.40 -22.26
CA LYS A 178 12.05 5.95 -22.32
C LYS A 178 13.08 5.18 -23.16
N LEU A 179 13.71 5.82 -24.16
CA LEU A 179 14.57 5.16 -25.15
C LEU A 179 16.06 5.07 -24.72
N GLN A 180 16.56 6.06 -23.99
CA GLN A 180 17.99 6.16 -23.63
C GLN A 180 18.37 5.43 -22.33
N SER A 181 17.37 4.95 -21.57
CA SER A 181 17.54 4.32 -20.26
C SER A 181 17.85 2.82 -20.29
N HIS A 182 17.85 2.17 -21.46
CA HIS A 182 17.65 0.72 -21.58
C HIS A 182 18.65 -0.19 -20.84
N TYR A 183 19.90 0.25 -20.56
CA TYR A 183 20.91 -0.55 -19.83
C TYR A 183 21.05 -0.20 -18.34
N ALA A 184 20.86 1.07 -17.96
CA ALA A 184 20.83 1.49 -16.55
C ALA A 184 19.44 1.26 -15.90
N GLN A 185 18.40 1.14 -16.72
CA GLN A 185 17.03 0.88 -16.32
C GLN A 185 16.80 -0.57 -15.90
N GLU A 186 17.65 -1.53 -16.28
CA GLU A 186 17.46 -2.95 -15.92
C GLU A 186 17.78 -3.20 -14.45
N GLU A 187 18.92 -2.71 -13.95
CA GLU A 187 19.28 -2.83 -12.53
C GLU A 187 18.39 -1.92 -11.66
N PHE A 188 18.01 -0.75 -12.20
CA PHE A 188 17.08 0.18 -11.58
C PHE A 188 15.63 -0.35 -11.53
N GLN A 189 15.11 -0.98 -12.59
CA GLN A 189 13.80 -1.65 -12.59
C GLN A 189 13.78 -2.80 -11.61
N ARG A 190 14.89 -3.53 -11.43
CA ARG A 190 14.97 -4.63 -10.47
C ARG A 190 14.92 -4.13 -9.02
N ARG A 191 15.67 -3.06 -8.71
CA ARG A 191 15.67 -2.44 -7.37
C ARG A 191 14.38 -1.67 -7.08
N ALA A 192 13.88 -0.90 -8.05
CA ALA A 192 12.58 -0.23 -7.97
C ALA A 192 11.42 -1.23 -7.97
N GLY A 193 11.59 -2.40 -8.59
CA GLY A 193 10.64 -3.51 -8.54
C GLY A 193 10.52 -4.08 -7.13
N PHE A 194 11.64 -4.33 -6.44
CA PHE A 194 11.63 -4.75 -5.04
C PHE A 194 10.94 -3.72 -4.13
N TRP A 195 11.35 -2.45 -4.19
CA TRP A 195 10.77 -1.38 -3.37
C TRP A 195 9.30 -1.12 -3.70
N GLY A 196 8.93 -1.22 -4.97
CA GLY A 196 7.56 -1.07 -5.41
C GLY A 196 6.66 -2.21 -4.95
N TYR A 197 7.17 -3.43 -5.01
CA TYR A 197 6.49 -4.60 -4.50
C TYR A 197 6.31 -4.52 -2.98
N LEU A 198 7.35 -4.14 -2.24
CA LEU A 198 7.29 -3.90 -0.79
C LEU A 198 6.24 -2.83 -0.43
N MET A 199 6.30 -1.66 -1.10
CA MET A 199 5.34 -0.58 -0.92
C MET A 199 3.91 -1.06 -1.16
N GLN A 200 3.71 -1.90 -2.18
CA GLN A 200 2.40 -2.43 -2.52
C GLN A 200 1.89 -3.44 -1.48
N ILE A 201 2.74 -4.34 -0.98
CA ILE A 201 2.38 -5.26 0.11
C ILE A 201 1.93 -4.48 1.33
N ILE A 202 2.72 -3.48 1.74
CA ILE A 202 2.41 -2.66 2.91
C ILE A 202 1.10 -1.91 2.67
N TYR A 203 0.92 -1.27 1.52
CA TYR A 203 -0.31 -0.57 1.15
C TYR A 203 -1.58 -1.44 1.31
N GLN A 204 -1.52 -2.68 0.83
CA GLN A 204 -2.67 -3.58 0.87
C GLN A 204 -2.94 -4.15 2.25
N THR A 205 -1.86 -4.44 2.99
CA THR A 205 -1.95 -4.84 4.39
C THR A 205 -2.59 -3.72 5.21
N CYS A 206 -2.13 -2.47 5.01
CA CYS A 206 -2.72 -1.27 5.59
C CYS A 206 -4.19 -1.12 5.23
N GLY A 207 -4.57 -1.26 3.95
CA GLY A 207 -5.95 -1.07 3.50
C GLY A 207 -6.95 -1.98 4.22
N GLY A 208 -6.61 -3.26 4.43
CA GLY A 208 -7.42 -4.17 5.24
C GLY A 208 -7.38 -3.84 6.73
N ALA A 209 -6.19 -3.55 7.26
CA ALA A 209 -5.98 -3.30 8.68
C ALA A 209 -6.68 -2.04 9.19
N VAL A 210 -6.66 -0.92 8.44
CA VAL A 210 -7.31 0.33 8.86
C VAL A 210 -8.84 0.17 8.92
N ILE A 211 -9.44 -0.54 7.97
CA ILE A 211 -10.89 -0.82 8.01
C ILE A 211 -11.23 -1.73 9.19
N LEU A 212 -10.40 -2.74 9.45
CA LEU A 212 -10.59 -3.63 10.59
C LEU A 212 -10.51 -2.87 11.92
N THR A 213 -9.46 -2.08 12.12
CA THR A 213 -9.28 -1.31 13.36
C THR A 213 -10.42 -0.34 13.58
N ASP A 214 -10.87 0.37 12.54
CA ASP A 214 -11.97 1.33 12.65
C ASP A 214 -13.29 0.62 12.97
N ILE A 215 -13.61 -0.47 12.27
CA ILE A 215 -14.84 -1.25 12.53
C ILE A 215 -14.84 -1.79 13.95
N VAL A 216 -13.75 -2.44 14.39
CA VAL A 216 -13.67 -3.02 15.73
C VAL A 216 -13.70 -1.91 16.79
N PHE A 217 -13.02 -0.79 16.56
CA PHE A 217 -13.04 0.33 17.49
C PHE A 217 -14.44 0.92 17.65
N TRP A 218 -15.06 1.34 16.55
CA TRP A 218 -16.35 2.07 16.60
C TRP A 218 -17.54 1.16 16.89
N LEU A 219 -17.54 -0.09 16.42
CA LEU A 219 -18.70 -0.99 16.56
C LEU A 219 -18.57 -1.99 17.71
N VAL A 220 -17.37 -2.24 18.24
CA VAL A 220 -17.16 -3.20 19.33
C VAL A 220 -16.61 -2.50 20.57
N ILE A 221 -15.48 -1.80 20.45
CA ILE A 221 -14.77 -1.25 21.62
C ILE A 221 -15.56 -0.10 22.26
N VAL A 222 -15.94 0.92 21.47
CA VAL A 222 -16.69 2.08 21.96
C VAL A 222 -18.03 1.69 22.61
N PRO A 223 -18.90 0.89 21.98
CA PRO A 223 -20.21 0.59 22.57
C PRO A 223 -20.17 -0.43 23.72
N PHE A 224 -19.22 -1.38 23.73
CA PHE A 224 -19.26 -2.51 24.68
C PHE A 224 -18.07 -2.59 25.64
N LEU A 225 -16.94 -1.97 25.33
CA LEU A 225 -15.68 -2.12 26.08
C LEU A 225 -15.14 -0.80 26.66
N SER A 226 -15.87 0.31 26.50
CA SER A 226 -15.51 1.66 27.00
C SER A 226 -15.46 1.81 28.54
N ASN A 227 -15.55 0.71 29.29
CA ASN A 227 -15.44 0.76 30.75
C ASN A 227 -14.00 1.11 31.19
N SER A 228 -13.90 1.69 32.38
CA SER A 228 -12.77 2.41 33.02
C SER A 228 -11.36 1.80 32.96
N HIS A 229 -11.16 0.59 32.43
CA HIS A 229 -9.85 -0.03 32.23
C HIS A 229 -9.17 0.31 30.90
N LEU A 230 -9.93 0.67 29.86
CA LEU A 230 -9.37 0.98 28.53
C LEU A 230 -9.05 2.46 28.32
N GLY A 231 -9.34 3.32 29.32
CA GLY A 231 -8.90 4.72 29.34
C GLY A 231 -9.06 5.43 28.00
N LEU A 232 -10.17 5.17 27.27
CA LEU A 232 -10.36 5.60 25.88
C LEU A 232 -10.23 7.11 25.79
N ASN A 233 -9.03 7.55 25.43
CA ASN A 233 -8.73 8.95 25.30
C ASN A 233 -9.20 9.38 23.92
N MET A 234 -9.73 10.61 23.80
CA MET A 234 -10.18 11.16 22.51
C MET A 234 -9.07 11.07 21.44
N LEU A 235 -7.81 11.15 21.87
CA LEU A 235 -6.60 10.94 21.09
C LEU A 235 -6.55 9.57 20.39
N MET A 236 -6.84 8.49 21.11
CA MET A 236 -6.85 7.12 20.58
C MET A 236 -7.95 6.95 19.51
N GLY A 237 -9.13 7.54 19.76
CA GLY A 237 -10.20 7.59 18.76
C GLY A 237 -9.83 8.40 17.51
N CYS A 238 -9.13 9.52 17.68
CA CYS A 238 -8.64 10.33 16.56
C CYS A 238 -7.62 9.56 15.70
N MET A 239 -6.73 8.76 16.30
CA MET A 239 -5.69 8.03 15.56
C MET A 239 -6.24 7.00 14.59
N HIS A 240 -7.31 6.29 14.95
CA HIS A 240 -7.97 5.33 14.05
C HIS A 240 -8.52 6.01 12.80
N THR A 241 -9.32 7.06 12.99
CA THR A 241 -9.89 7.83 11.89
C THR A 241 -8.80 8.54 11.07
N VAL A 242 -7.74 9.04 11.69
CA VAL A 242 -6.61 9.66 10.98
C VAL A 242 -5.90 8.66 10.06
N ASN A 243 -5.66 7.41 10.50
CA ASN A 243 -5.08 6.38 9.65
C ASN A 243 -5.93 6.12 8.40
N ALA A 244 -7.24 5.93 8.59
CA ALA A 244 -8.16 5.70 7.49
C ALA A 244 -8.22 6.89 6.53
N VAL A 245 -8.36 8.12 7.05
CA VAL A 245 -8.45 9.35 6.25
C VAL A 245 -7.16 9.57 5.46
N LEU A 246 -5.99 9.54 6.10
CA LEU A 246 -4.72 9.76 5.41
C LEU A 246 -4.48 8.71 4.32
N LEU A 247 -4.76 7.44 4.60
CA LEU A 247 -4.57 6.37 3.63
C LEU A 247 -5.55 6.50 2.45
N ILE A 248 -6.82 6.83 2.70
CA ILE A 248 -7.81 7.07 1.64
C ILE A 248 -7.42 8.29 0.79
N LEU A 249 -6.93 9.36 1.40
CA LEU A 249 -6.43 10.52 0.68
C LEU A 249 -5.27 10.12 -0.26
N ASP A 250 -4.29 9.35 0.23
CA ASP A 250 -3.22 8.85 -0.63
C ASP A 250 -3.76 7.94 -1.74
N THR A 251 -4.73 7.06 -1.45
CA THR A 251 -5.42 6.24 -2.47
C THR A 251 -6.04 7.07 -3.58
N LEU A 252 -6.61 8.24 -3.28
CA LEU A 252 -7.18 9.11 -4.29
C LEU A 252 -6.12 9.69 -5.24
N PHE A 253 -4.90 9.90 -4.75
CA PHE A 253 -3.79 10.45 -5.54
C PHE A 253 -2.93 9.37 -6.22
N ASN A 254 -2.67 8.24 -5.59
CA ASN A 254 -1.75 7.22 -6.08
C ASN A 254 -2.38 6.33 -7.17
N SER A 255 -1.58 5.68 -8.02
CA SER A 255 -2.05 4.71 -9.03
C SER A 255 -1.74 3.24 -8.67
N LEU A 256 -1.69 2.90 -7.38
CA LEU A 256 -1.29 1.56 -6.96
C LEU A 256 -2.41 0.53 -7.18
N PRO A 257 -2.11 -0.64 -7.77
CA PRO A 257 -3.09 -1.69 -7.95
C PRO A 257 -3.42 -2.41 -6.63
N PHE A 258 -4.69 -2.80 -6.48
CA PHE A 258 -5.24 -3.47 -5.28
C PHE A 258 -5.87 -4.84 -5.62
N PRO A 259 -5.08 -5.85 -6.02
CA PRO A 259 -5.56 -7.20 -6.28
C PRO A 259 -6.11 -7.90 -5.04
N TRP A 260 -7.09 -8.78 -5.25
CA TRP A 260 -7.77 -9.51 -4.16
C TRP A 260 -6.89 -10.55 -3.46
N PHE A 261 -5.99 -11.23 -4.17
CA PHE A 261 -5.20 -12.32 -3.57
C PHE A 261 -4.27 -11.85 -2.45
N ARG A 262 -3.96 -10.54 -2.41
CA ARG A 262 -3.08 -9.93 -1.43
C ARG A 262 -3.74 -9.64 -0.08
N LEU A 263 -5.04 -9.96 0.05
CA LEU A 263 -5.68 -10.24 1.34
C LEU A 263 -4.84 -11.18 2.21
N ALA A 264 -4.10 -12.12 1.60
CA ALA A 264 -3.23 -13.05 2.32
C ALA A 264 -2.18 -12.34 3.20
N TYR A 265 -1.62 -11.20 2.77
CA TYR A 265 -0.68 -10.42 3.59
C TYR A 265 -1.35 -9.80 4.81
N PHE A 266 -2.57 -9.29 4.65
CA PHE A 266 -3.37 -8.79 5.76
C PHE A 266 -3.69 -9.90 6.77
N VAL A 267 -4.04 -11.10 6.30
CA VAL A 267 -4.24 -12.25 7.19
C VAL A 267 -2.96 -12.63 7.92
N GLN A 268 -1.81 -12.64 7.25
CA GLN A 268 -0.51 -12.91 7.88
C GLN A 268 -0.18 -11.88 8.96
N TRP A 269 -0.41 -10.60 8.69
CA TRP A 269 -0.16 -9.53 9.65
C TRP A 269 -0.93 -9.75 10.96
N SER A 270 -2.22 -10.08 10.88
CA SER A 270 -3.03 -10.39 12.05
C SER A 270 -2.62 -11.69 12.75
N CYS A 271 -2.19 -12.71 11.99
CA CYS A 271 -1.66 -13.95 12.58
C CYS A 271 -0.35 -13.70 13.33
N LEU A 272 0.55 -12.87 12.78
CA LEU A 272 1.79 -12.47 13.45
C LEU A 272 1.51 -11.76 14.77
N TYR A 273 0.51 -10.86 14.78
CA TYR A 273 0.07 -10.21 16.00
C TYR A 273 -0.50 -11.22 17.02
N ALA A 274 -1.34 -12.17 16.59
CA ALA A 274 -1.88 -13.20 17.49
C ALA A 274 -0.75 -14.04 18.13
N ILE A 275 0.25 -14.44 17.33
CA ILE A 275 1.42 -15.17 17.82
C ILE A 275 2.22 -14.32 18.80
N PHE A 276 2.45 -13.04 18.49
CA PHE A 276 3.11 -12.09 19.39
C PHE A 276 2.40 -12.01 20.75
N GLN A 277 1.07 -11.91 20.76
CA GLN A 277 0.29 -11.90 21.99
C GLN A 277 0.42 -13.19 22.80
N TRP A 278 0.39 -14.34 22.14
CA TRP A 278 0.59 -15.63 22.80
C TRP A 278 1.99 -15.76 23.40
N VAL A 279 3.02 -15.28 22.69
CA VAL A 279 4.40 -15.25 23.20
C VAL A 279 4.51 -14.35 24.44
N LEU A 280 3.93 -13.14 24.42
CA LEU A 280 3.91 -12.26 25.59
C LEU A 280 3.26 -12.93 26.82
N HIS A 281 2.13 -13.60 26.63
CA HIS A 281 1.45 -14.30 27.71
C HIS A 281 2.24 -15.52 28.21
N ALA A 282 2.90 -16.25 27.31
CA ALA A 282 3.82 -17.32 27.69
C ALA A 282 5.02 -16.79 28.50
N CYS A 283 5.47 -15.57 28.21
CA CYS A 283 6.52 -14.87 28.97
C CYS A 283 6.03 -14.26 30.31
N GLY A 284 4.75 -14.42 30.66
CA GLY A 284 4.21 -14.02 31.95
C GLY A 284 3.38 -12.73 31.96
N PHE A 285 3.03 -12.17 30.80
CA PHE A 285 2.04 -11.10 30.71
C PHE A 285 0.66 -11.64 31.11
N THR A 286 -0.01 -10.98 32.06
CA THR A 286 -1.18 -11.57 32.75
C THR A 286 -2.53 -11.07 32.23
N TRP A 287 -2.56 -10.09 31.34
CA TRP A 287 -3.79 -9.46 30.87
C TRP A 287 -3.80 -9.35 29.34
N TRP A 288 -4.98 -9.50 28.73
CA TRP A 288 -5.14 -9.42 27.28
C TRP A 288 -5.48 -7.99 26.85
N PRO A 289 -4.84 -7.46 25.79
CA PRO A 289 -5.17 -6.13 25.27
C PRO A 289 -6.61 -6.04 24.75
N TYR A 290 -7.15 -7.16 24.28
CA TYR A 290 -8.52 -7.25 23.80
C TYR A 290 -9.20 -8.50 24.35
N PRO A 291 -10.44 -8.41 24.87
CA PRO A 291 -11.15 -9.57 25.42
C PRO A 291 -11.39 -10.70 24.41
N PHE A 292 -11.50 -10.37 23.12
CA PHE A 292 -11.70 -11.38 22.07
C PHE A 292 -10.43 -12.18 21.71
N LEU A 293 -9.27 -11.85 22.30
CA LEU A 293 -8.06 -12.68 22.20
C LEU A 293 -7.89 -13.64 23.37
N GLU A 294 -8.66 -13.44 24.43
CA GLU A 294 -8.56 -14.17 25.67
C GLU A 294 -8.84 -15.67 25.45
N LEU A 295 -7.90 -16.51 25.88
CA LEU A 295 -7.97 -17.96 25.75
C LEU A 295 -8.61 -18.65 26.95
N ASN A 296 -8.95 -17.96 28.04
CA ASN A 296 -9.50 -18.61 29.24
C ASN A 296 -11.03 -18.80 29.21
N THR A 297 -11.64 -18.69 28.03
CA THR A 297 -13.09 -18.75 27.84
C THR A 297 -13.47 -19.79 26.79
N PRO A 298 -14.51 -20.63 27.02
CA PRO A 298 -14.94 -21.63 26.06
C PRO A 298 -15.44 -21.03 24.73
N TRP A 299 -15.71 -19.72 24.71
CA TRP A 299 -16.12 -18.98 23.51
C TRP A 299 -14.94 -18.49 22.66
N ALA A 300 -13.69 -18.67 23.11
CA ALA A 300 -12.49 -18.23 22.40
C ALA A 300 -12.46 -18.74 20.93
N PRO A 301 -12.74 -20.02 20.62
CA PRO A 301 -12.73 -20.48 19.23
C PRO A 301 -13.67 -19.70 18.30
N LEU A 302 -14.83 -19.26 18.79
CA LEU A 302 -15.77 -18.46 18.01
C LEU A 302 -15.19 -17.07 17.71
N TRP A 303 -14.50 -16.45 18.68
CA TRP A 303 -13.83 -15.16 18.45
C TRP A 303 -12.72 -15.28 17.42
N TYR A 304 -11.83 -16.27 17.55
CA TYR A 304 -10.74 -16.49 16.59
C TYR A 304 -11.27 -16.80 15.18
N PHE A 305 -12.33 -17.61 15.06
CA PHE A 305 -12.98 -17.87 13.79
C PHE A 305 -13.65 -16.62 13.20
N SER A 306 -14.39 -15.86 14.03
CA SER A 306 -15.05 -14.62 13.60
C SER A 306 -14.04 -13.58 13.13
N MET A 307 -12.92 -13.44 13.84
CA MET A 307 -11.82 -12.58 13.43
C MET A 307 -11.21 -13.06 12.11
N ALA A 308 -11.00 -14.35 11.89
CA ALA A 308 -10.52 -14.84 10.60
C ALA A 308 -11.48 -14.47 9.45
N VAL A 309 -12.79 -14.62 9.66
CA VAL A 309 -13.81 -14.29 8.65
C VAL A 309 -13.87 -12.78 8.37
N VAL A 310 -13.75 -11.93 9.39
CA VAL A 310 -13.93 -10.47 9.25
C VAL A 310 -12.85 -9.80 8.37
N HIS A 311 -11.70 -10.47 8.16
CA HIS A 311 -10.67 -9.98 7.24
C HIS A 311 -11.19 -9.82 5.81
N ILE A 312 -12.08 -10.73 5.38
CA ILE A 312 -12.64 -10.74 4.02
C ILE A 312 -13.48 -9.48 3.75
N PRO A 313 -14.52 -9.15 4.55
CA PRO A 313 -15.28 -7.91 4.34
C PRO A 313 -14.43 -6.66 4.58
N CYS A 314 -13.50 -6.63 5.54
CA CYS A 314 -12.65 -5.45 5.76
C CYS A 314 -11.79 -5.12 4.54
N TYR A 315 -11.07 -6.12 4.01
CA TYR A 315 -10.30 -5.96 2.78
C TYR A 315 -11.20 -5.66 1.57
N GLY A 316 -12.38 -6.28 1.53
CA GLY A 316 -13.37 -6.07 0.48
C GLY A 316 -13.89 -4.64 0.43
N ILE A 317 -14.21 -4.02 1.58
CA ILE A 317 -14.63 -2.62 1.66
C ILE A 317 -13.55 -1.72 1.07
N TYR A 318 -12.28 -1.91 1.45
CA TYR A 318 -11.19 -1.11 0.92
C TYR A 318 -10.98 -1.34 -0.58
N ALA A 319 -11.05 -2.59 -1.04
CA ALA A 319 -10.98 -2.92 -2.47
C ALA A 319 -12.13 -2.27 -3.26
N LEU A 320 -13.33 -2.18 -2.68
CA LEU A 320 -14.47 -1.47 -3.27
C LEU A 320 -14.21 0.04 -3.36
N ILE A 321 -13.58 0.66 -2.37
CA ILE A 321 -13.18 2.09 -2.43
C ILE A 321 -12.23 2.32 -3.61
N VAL A 322 -11.19 1.49 -3.76
CA VAL A 322 -10.24 1.57 -4.89
C VAL A 322 -10.95 1.36 -6.23
N LYS A 323 -11.86 0.38 -6.31
CA LYS A 323 -12.64 0.10 -7.52
C LYS A 323 -13.59 1.24 -7.86
N ALA A 324 -14.24 1.84 -6.87
CA ALA A 324 -15.13 2.98 -7.02
C ALA A 324 -14.35 4.17 -7.59
N LYS A 325 -13.20 4.50 -7.01
CA LYS A 325 -12.27 5.51 -7.52
C LYS A 325 -11.94 5.28 -9.00
N ASN A 326 -11.49 4.08 -9.36
CA ASN A 326 -11.07 3.75 -10.73
C ASN A 326 -12.23 3.65 -11.75
N SER A 327 -13.48 3.61 -11.29
CA SER A 327 -14.69 3.59 -12.13
C SER A 327 -15.32 4.97 -12.28
N ILE A 328 -15.36 5.75 -11.19
CA ILE A 328 -16.09 7.01 -11.08
C ILE A 328 -15.22 8.19 -11.55
N LEU A 329 -13.99 8.31 -11.06
CA LEU A 329 -13.14 9.48 -11.35
C LEU A 329 -12.78 9.64 -12.84
N PRO A 330 -12.50 8.58 -13.62
CA PRO A 330 -12.29 8.74 -15.06
C PRO A 330 -13.54 9.23 -15.81
N ARG A 331 -14.74 8.96 -15.28
CA ARG A 331 -16.00 9.42 -15.89
C ARG A 331 -16.30 10.88 -15.54
N LEU A 332 -15.96 11.30 -14.33
CA LEU A 332 -16.15 12.69 -13.88
C LEU A 332 -15.08 13.64 -14.43
N PHE A 333 -13.84 13.16 -14.59
CA PHE A 333 -12.69 13.98 -14.99
C PHE A 333 -11.91 13.32 -16.15
N PRO A 334 -12.51 13.19 -17.35
CA PRO A 334 -11.94 12.40 -18.45
C PRO A 334 -10.62 12.96 -19.00
N HIS A 335 -10.37 14.26 -18.85
CA HIS A 335 -9.14 14.91 -19.32
C HIS A 335 -8.05 15.03 -18.24
N ASP A 336 -8.41 14.80 -16.97
CA ASP A 336 -7.51 15.03 -15.84
C ASP A 336 -7.14 13.76 -15.07
N PHE A 337 -7.78 12.61 -15.34
CA PHE A 337 -7.60 11.37 -14.58
C PHE A 337 -7.16 10.17 -15.45
N VAL A 338 -6.05 9.52 -15.08
CA VAL A 338 -5.53 8.30 -15.71
C VAL A 338 -6.18 7.07 -15.09
N ARG A 339 -6.77 6.23 -15.93
CA ARG A 339 -7.34 4.95 -15.49
C ARG A 339 -6.21 4.02 -15.00
N SER A 340 -6.22 3.69 -13.71
CA SER A 340 -5.40 2.60 -13.17
C SER A 340 -6.12 1.27 -13.45
N TYR A 341 -5.41 0.31 -14.03
CA TYR A 341 -5.93 -1.04 -14.32
C TYR A 341 -5.69 -2.02 -13.17
#